data_AF-V8D3C8-F1
#
_entry.id   AF-V8D3C8-F1
#
_cell.length_a   1.000
_cell.length_b   1.000
_cell.length_c   1.000
_cell.angle_alpha   90.00
_cell.angle_beta   90.00
_cell.angle_gamma   90.00
#
_symmetry.space_group_name_H-M   'P 1'
#
loop_
_entity.id
_entity.type
_entity.pdbx_description
1 polymer ?
#
loop_
_entity_poly.entity_id
_entity_poly.type
_entity_poly.pdbx_seq_one_letter_code
_entity_poly.pdbx_strand_id
1 'polypeptide(L)'
;MQTFTINGVDYSLDLGAKSAEKFDKDMGKWIDKATRIGGRHKRSSSKQAPTVSAPRTNKEQLAAIREWARSNGYEVSDRGRIPNTIVDAFHEAN
;
A
#
# COMPACT_ATOMS: atom_id res chain seq x y z
N MET A 1 -17.12 -8.33 -9.88
CA MET A 1 -16.08 -7.49 -10.51
C MET A 1 -14.73 -8.23 -10.54
N GLN A 2 -14.34 -8.70 -11.73
CA GLN A 2 -13.03 -9.31 -12.04
C GLN A 2 -12.17 -8.28 -12.78
N THR A 3 -10.87 -8.26 -12.52
CA THR A 3 -9.91 -7.37 -13.19
C THR A 3 -8.77 -8.17 -13.79
N PHE A 4 -8.40 -7.87 -15.03
CA PHE A 4 -7.33 -8.55 -15.74
C PHE A 4 -6.60 -7.58 -16.67
N THR A 5 -5.35 -7.90 -17.01
CA THR A 5 -4.49 -7.06 -17.85
C THR A 5 -4.09 -7.83 -19.10
N ILE A 6 -4.21 -7.21 -20.28
CA ILE A 6 -3.77 -7.78 -21.55
C ILE A 6 -2.87 -6.74 -22.23
N ASN A 7 -1.64 -7.11 -22.57
CA ASN A 7 -0.67 -6.22 -23.22
C ASN A 7 -0.45 -4.88 -22.48
N GLY A 8 -0.51 -4.91 -21.14
CA GLY A 8 -0.36 -3.71 -20.30
C GLY A 8 -1.60 -2.83 -20.21
N VAL A 9 -2.73 -3.21 -20.81
CA VAL A 9 -4.01 -2.52 -20.69
C VAL A 9 -4.87 -3.22 -19.65
N ASP A 10 -5.36 -2.46 -18.67
CA ASP A 10 -6.21 -2.95 -17.59
C ASP A 10 -7.69 -2.97 -18.00
N TYR A 11 -8.33 -4.10 -17.77
CA TYR A 11 -9.75 -4.31 -18.03
C TYR A 11 -10.47 -4.68 -16.73
N SER A 12 -11.69 -4.17 -16.61
CA SER A 12 -12.62 -4.51 -15.53
C SER A 12 -13.89 -5.09 -16.11
N LEU A 13 -14.31 -6.23 -15.59
CA LEU A 13 -15.50 -6.94 -16.03
C LEU A 13 -16.37 -7.28 -14.82
N ASP A 14 -17.61 -6.81 -14.80
CA ASP A 14 -18.54 -7.22 -13.76
C ASP A 14 -19.31 -8.47 -14.20
N LEU A 15 -19.05 -9.57 -13.48
CA LEU A 15 -19.63 -10.88 -13.74
C LEU A 15 -20.39 -11.32 -12.50
N GLY A 16 -21.60 -11.84 -12.70
CA GLY A 16 -22.28 -12.64 -11.69
C GLY A 16 -21.55 -13.97 -11.46
N ALA A 17 -21.80 -14.61 -10.31
CA ALA A 17 -21.03 -15.78 -9.84
C ALA A 17 -20.85 -16.88 -10.91
N LYS A 18 -21.92 -17.26 -11.62
CA LYS A 18 -21.89 -18.28 -12.68
C LYS A 18 -20.97 -17.89 -13.85
N SER A 19 -21.00 -16.63 -14.26
CA SER A 19 -20.18 -16.13 -15.36
C SER A 19 -18.72 -15.97 -14.94
N ALA A 20 -18.47 -15.61 -13.68
CA ALA A 20 -17.12 -15.52 -13.11
C ALA A 20 -16.43 -16.89 -13.11
N GLU A 21 -17.13 -17.96 -12.68
CA GLU A 21 -16.58 -19.32 -12.71
C GLU A 21 -16.22 -19.77 -14.13
N LYS A 22 -17.03 -19.43 -15.13
CA LYS A 22 -16.74 -19.75 -16.53
C LYS A 22 -15.48 -19.02 -17.01
N PHE A 23 -15.37 -17.73 -16.69
CA PHE A 23 -14.20 -16.92 -17.01
C PHE A 23 -12.91 -17.50 -16.38
N ASP A 24 -12.97 -17.88 -15.10
CA ASP A 24 -11.82 -18.46 -14.40
C ASP A 24 -11.40 -19.81 -15.01
N LYS A 25 -12.36 -20.65 -15.39
CA LYS A 25 -12.08 -21.92 -16.11
C LYS A 25 -11.42 -21.69 -17.46
N ASP A 26 -11.93 -20.74 -18.24
CA ASP A 26 -11.39 -20.41 -19.56
C ASP A 26 -9.98 -19.79 -19.47
N MET A 27 -9.68 -19.05 -18.40
CA MET A 27 -8.34 -18.54 -18.14
C MET A 27 -7.37 -19.63 -17.64
N GLY A 28 -7.85 -20.64 -16.92
CA GLY A 28 -7.04 -21.73 -16.35
C GLY A 28 -6.09 -22.39 -17.35
N LYS A 29 -6.59 -22.74 -18.56
CA LYS A 29 -5.78 -23.38 -19.62
C LYS A 29 -4.56 -22.56 -20.07
N TRP A 30 -4.63 -21.24 -19.93
CA TRP A 30 -3.54 -20.33 -20.26
C TRP A 30 -2.65 -20.08 -19.05
N ILE A 31 -3.24 -19.97 -17.86
CA ILE A 31 -2.52 -19.81 -16.59
C ILE A 31 -1.60 -20.99 -16.32
N ASP A 32 -2.05 -22.22 -16.58
CA ASP A 32 -1.25 -23.45 -16.38
C ASP A 32 0.03 -23.48 -17.22
N LYS A 33 0.01 -22.84 -18.39
CA LYS A 33 1.17 -22.71 -19.29
C LYS A 33 1.94 -21.42 -19.09
N ALA A 34 1.40 -20.47 -18.33
CA ALA A 34 2.00 -19.17 -18.13
C ALA A 34 3.04 -19.23 -17.01
N THR A 35 4.20 -18.61 -17.24
CA THR A 35 5.15 -18.37 -16.17
C THR A 35 4.76 -17.09 -15.45
N ARG A 36 4.56 -17.19 -14.15
CA ARG A 36 4.21 -16.04 -13.32
C ARG A 36 5.44 -15.14 -13.16
N ILE A 37 5.50 -14.08 -13.95
CA ILE A 37 6.56 -13.05 -13.92
C ILE A 37 6.42 -12.04 -12.77
N GLY A 38 5.39 -12.17 -11.92
CA GLY A 38 5.13 -11.26 -10.81
C GLY A 38 3.95 -11.69 -9.91
N GLY A 39 3.96 -11.21 -8.66
CA GLY A 39 3.03 -11.60 -7.60
C GLY A 39 1.72 -10.81 -7.58
N ARG A 40 0.58 -11.51 -7.71
CA ARG A 40 -0.79 -11.07 -7.40
C ARG A 40 -0.84 -9.87 -6.46
N HIS A 41 -1.36 -8.74 -6.94
CA HIS A 41 -1.99 -7.74 -6.08
C HIS A 41 -3.23 -8.38 -5.46
N LYS A 42 -3.02 -9.27 -4.49
CA LYS A 42 -4.05 -9.60 -3.53
C LYS A 42 -4.23 -8.29 -2.77
N ARG A 43 -5.24 -7.50 -3.17
CA ARG A 43 -6.08 -6.83 -2.16
C ARG A 43 -6.77 -7.94 -1.36
N SER A 44 -5.96 -8.69 -0.61
CA SER A 44 -6.42 -9.56 0.44
C SER A 44 -6.75 -8.63 1.59
N SER A 45 -8.02 -8.31 1.72
CA SER A 45 -8.60 -8.08 3.04
C SER A 45 -8.32 -9.33 3.88
N SER A 46 -7.15 -9.38 4.52
CA SER A 46 -6.83 -10.08 5.77
C SER A 46 -5.33 -10.42 5.81
N LYS A 47 -4.72 -9.99 6.91
CA LYS A 47 -3.39 -10.36 7.42
C LYS A 47 -2.22 -9.93 6.55
N GLN A 48 -2.14 -8.62 6.33
CA GLN A 48 -0.85 -7.98 6.53
C GLN A 48 -0.46 -8.26 7.97
N ALA A 49 0.76 -8.78 8.19
CA ALA A 49 1.44 -8.67 9.47
C ALA A 49 1.19 -7.24 10.03
N PRO A 50 1.19 -7.00 11.34
CA PRO A 50 1.30 -5.64 11.81
C PRO A 50 2.66 -5.12 11.31
N THR A 51 2.71 -4.61 10.07
CA THR A 51 3.57 -3.50 9.74
C THR A 51 3.12 -2.49 10.76
N VAL A 52 3.93 -2.39 11.80
CA VAL A 52 3.80 -1.50 12.93
C VAL A 52 3.17 -0.26 12.35
N SER A 53 1.84 -0.16 12.53
CA SER A 53 1.15 1.08 12.25
C SER A 53 1.73 1.90 13.36
N ALA A 54 2.82 2.62 13.04
CA ALA A 54 3.53 3.47 13.98
C ALA A 54 2.42 4.12 14.80
N PRO A 55 2.37 3.81 16.10
CA PRO A 55 1.18 3.94 16.94
C PRO A 55 0.65 5.31 16.67
N ARG A 56 -0.51 5.44 16.02
CA ARG A 56 -1.07 6.69 15.46
C ARG A 56 -0.45 7.86 16.19
N THR A 57 0.68 8.35 15.69
CA THR A 57 1.53 9.21 16.51
C THR A 57 0.64 10.40 16.76
N ASN A 58 0.27 10.62 18.02
CA ASN A 58 -0.81 11.53 18.37
C ASN A 58 -0.59 12.81 17.57
N LYS A 59 -1.64 13.36 16.96
CA LYS A 59 -1.48 14.53 16.08
C LYS A 59 -0.65 15.65 16.74
N GLU A 60 -0.71 15.70 18.07
CA GLU A 60 0.13 16.47 18.99
C GLU A 60 1.63 16.12 18.92
N GLN A 61 2.03 14.85 18.99
CA GLN A 61 3.42 14.42 18.83
C GLN A 61 3.98 14.77 17.44
N LEU A 62 3.17 14.60 16.39
CA LEU A 62 3.57 15.04 15.04
C LEU A 62 3.72 16.58 14.96
N ALA A 63 2.93 17.35 15.71
CA ALA A 63 3.09 18.80 15.78
C ALA A 63 4.39 19.19 16.52
N ALA A 64 4.67 18.54 17.66
CA ALA A 64 5.89 18.75 18.43
C ALA A 64 7.16 18.41 17.62
N ILE A 65 7.16 17.29 16.90
CA ILE A 65 8.27 16.91 16.01
C ILE A 65 8.47 17.96 14.91
N ARG A 66 7.40 18.52 14.32
CA ARG A 66 7.52 19.58 13.30
C ARG A 66 8.07 20.89 13.85
N GLU A 67 7.71 21.27 15.08
CA GLU A 67 8.21 22.48 15.73
C GLU A 67 9.68 22.34 16.08
N TRP A 68 10.07 21.20 16.65
CA TRP A 68 11.46 20.87 16.91
C TRP A 68 12.27 20.82 15.61
N ALA A 69 11.76 20.16 14.57
CA ALA A 69 12.42 20.06 13.27
C ALA A 69 12.70 21.44 12.65
N ARG A 70 11.69 22.33 12.62
CA ARG A 70 11.86 23.70 12.12
C ARG A 70 12.88 24.50 12.94
N SER A 71 12.87 24.32 14.26
CA SER A 71 13.82 25.00 15.16
C SER A 71 15.27 24.51 14.99
N ASN A 72 15.44 23.26 14.57
CA ASN A 72 16.75 22.65 14.29
C ASN A 72 17.19 22.79 12.82
N GLY A 73 16.43 23.52 12.00
CA GLY A 73 16.77 23.77 10.59
C GLY A 73 16.43 22.62 9.64
N TYR A 74 15.62 21.63 10.06
CA TYR A 74 15.15 20.56 9.19
C TYR A 74 13.95 21.00 8.35
N GLU A 75 13.94 20.62 7.08
CA GLU A 75 12.84 20.88 6.16
C GLU A 75 11.70 19.87 6.38
N VAL A 76 10.59 20.34 6.95
CA VAL A 76 9.38 19.55 7.20
C VAL A 76 8.19 20.12 6.44
N SER A 77 7.39 19.23 5.83
CA SER A 77 6.14 19.65 5.19
C SER A 77 5.05 19.99 6.21
N ASP A 78 4.32 21.07 5.93
CA ASP A 78 3.20 21.56 6.75
C ASP A 78 2.05 20.54 6.88
N ARG A 79 1.93 19.61 5.92
CA ARG A 79 0.88 18.59 5.90
C ARG A 79 1.42 17.23 5.47
N GLY A 80 0.82 16.18 6.03
CA GLY A 80 1.17 14.80 5.67
C GLY A 80 2.21 14.17 6.59
N ARG A 81 2.87 13.11 6.11
CA ARG A 81 3.83 12.34 6.91
C ARG A 81 5.15 13.08 7.05
N ILE A 82 5.73 13.03 8.25
CA ILE A 82 7.08 13.54 8.52
C ILE A 82 8.08 12.47 8.05
N PRO A 83 9.18 12.85 7.37
CA PRO A 83 10.26 11.93 7.04
C PRO A 83 10.77 11.19 8.28
N ASN A 84 11.02 9.89 8.15
CA ASN A 84 11.44 9.06 9.28
C ASN A 84 12.77 9.54 9.89
N THR A 85 13.66 10.09 9.06
CA THR A 85 14.92 10.71 9.49
C THR A 85 14.76 11.79 10.56
N ILE A 86 13.67 12.57 10.50
CA ILE A 86 13.39 13.66 11.45
C ILE A 86 12.75 13.12 12.72
N VAL A 87 11.92 12.08 12.59
CA VAL A 87 11.33 11.38 13.73
C VAL A 87 12.44 10.70 14.55
N ASP A 88 13.36 10.01 13.88
CA ASP A 88 14.49 9.34 14.52
C ASP A 88 15.41 10.36 15.19
N ALA A 89 15.74 11.48 14.54
CA ALA A 89 16.54 12.55 15.14
C ALA A 89 15.86 13.22 16.36
N PHE A 90 14.53 13.35 16.35
CA PHE A 90 13.78 13.85 17.51
C PHE A 90 13.85 12.86 18.68
N HIS A 91 13.77 11.56 18.41
CA HIS A 91 13.94 10.52 19.43
C HIS A 91 15.37 10.40 19.96
N GLU A 92 16.39 10.69 19.16
CA GLU A 92 17.79 10.74 19.62
C GLU A 92 18.07 11.99 20.48
N ALA A 93 17.39 13.10 20.20
CA ALA A 93 17.57 14.35 20.92
C ALA A 93 16.79 14.42 22.26
N ASN A 94 15.92 13.45 22.55
CA ASN A 94 15.00 13.48 23.70
C ASN A 94 14.91 12.14 24.44
#